data_AF-A0A5K1ACD9-F1
#
_entry.id   AF-A0A5K1ACD9-F1
#
_cell.length_a   1.000
_cell.length_b   1.000
_cell.length_c   1.000
_cell.angle_alpha   90.00
_cell.angle_beta   90.00
_cell.angle_gamma   90.00
#
_symmetry.space_group_name_H-M   'P 1'
#
loop_
_entity.id
_entity.type
_entity.pdbx_description
1 polymer ?
#
loop_
_entity_poly.entity_id
_entity_poly.type
_entity_poly.pdbx_seq_one_letter_code
_entity_poly.pdbx_strand_id
1 'polypeptide(L)'
;QKLQLRRNGNLVLLNQANHIKWQSFSFPVDILLWGQTLQRSTRLLSPSDTMTLYYSLEVEDTRVALFLNSGQQKYSYWEFRPDDLHSNISFAKLTSRGLALFNSTSHEIGLISTKNEQAVWFFSLAKNGSLVFYQYSPSIGKFTALYQPLVGPCDLPFSCGTYGVCTSSNTCSCMQISQQWSYNESGCLLNYEMPSSFCNDSCTAKLVTFSGIGTILRAPPTIANVTVEECKDLCLEDCTCKAGLFSSGGASPGCFHYQVVGGVKQVGAAKLADEVMYFVKVPKGTADGLCKETRSGDGRKKLVVVGGVIDGLVILGLGVGILYYVISVKRHNPRSRAS
;
A
#
# COMPACT_ATOMS: atom_id res chain seq x y z
N GLN A 1 -11.59 -16.44 -40.22
CA GLN A 1 -11.67 -16.70 -38.76
C GLN A 1 -13.01 -16.17 -38.28
N LYS A 2 -13.58 -16.69 -37.18
CA LYS A 2 -14.84 -16.17 -36.62
C LYS A 2 -14.72 -15.97 -35.11
N LEU A 3 -15.34 -14.90 -34.61
CA LEU A 3 -15.45 -14.62 -33.18
C LEU A 3 -16.83 -15.07 -32.69
N GLN A 4 -16.89 -15.79 -31.58
CA GLN A 4 -18.14 -16.34 -31.05
C GLN A 4 -18.20 -16.21 -29.53
N LEU A 5 -19.28 -15.62 -29.02
CA LEU A 5 -19.61 -15.63 -27.60
C LEU A 5 -20.39 -16.90 -27.25
N ARG A 6 -19.85 -17.72 -26.34
CA ARG A 6 -20.52 -18.95 -25.88
C ARG A 6 -21.52 -18.64 -24.76
N ARG A 7 -22.46 -19.56 -24.53
CA ARG A 7 -23.51 -19.44 -23.50
C ARG A 7 -22.96 -19.26 -22.07
N ASN A 8 -21.75 -19.74 -21.82
CA ASN A 8 -21.07 -19.58 -20.52
C ASN A 8 -20.27 -18.27 -20.41
N GLY A 9 -20.40 -17.34 -21.37
CA GLY A 9 -19.67 -16.07 -21.38
C GLY A 9 -18.27 -16.14 -21.98
N ASN A 10 -17.78 -17.31 -22.40
CA ASN A 10 -16.46 -17.43 -23.03
C ASN A 10 -16.51 -16.88 -24.46
N LEU A 11 -15.73 -15.83 -24.74
CA LEU A 11 -15.54 -15.27 -26.06
C LEU A 11 -14.38 -15.98 -26.74
N VAL A 12 -14.64 -16.70 -27.83
CA VAL A 12 -13.64 -17.52 -28.52
C VAL A 12 -13.38 -17.05 -29.95
N LEU A 13 -12.11 -17.02 -30.34
CA LEU A 13 -11.69 -16.85 -31.72
C LEU A 13 -11.41 -18.22 -32.34
N LEU A 14 -12.12 -18.53 -33.42
CA LEU A 14 -12.06 -19.81 -34.10
C LEU A 14 -11.40 -19.67 -35.48
N ASN A 15 -10.57 -20.64 -35.85
CA ASN A 15 -10.07 -20.76 -37.23
C ASN A 15 -11.15 -21.36 -38.17
N GLN A 16 -10.81 -21.54 -39.45
CA GLN A 16 -11.73 -22.11 -40.44
C GLN A 16 -12.16 -23.55 -40.11
N ALA A 17 -11.30 -24.33 -39.43
CA ALA A 17 -11.59 -25.68 -38.95
C ALA A 17 -12.32 -25.71 -37.59
N ASN A 18 -12.84 -24.58 -37.09
CA ASN A 18 -13.48 -24.44 -35.78
C ASN A 18 -12.58 -24.78 -34.57
N HIS A 19 -11.26 -24.75 -34.71
CA HIS A 19 -10.33 -24.83 -33.57
C HIS A 19 -10.16 -23.48 -32.89
N ILE A 20 -10.11 -23.50 -31.56
CA ILE A 20 -9.88 -22.32 -30.72
C ILE A 20 -8.44 -21.85 -30.94
N LYS A 21 -8.29 -20.60 -31.38
CA LYS A 21 -7.00 -19.90 -31.47
C LYS A 21 -6.77 -18.96 -30.28
N TRP A 22 -7.84 -18.44 -29.70
CA TRP A 22 -7.82 -17.57 -28.52
C TRP A 22 -9.15 -17.67 -27.79
N GLN A 23 -9.16 -17.47 -26.47
CA GLN A 23 -10.38 -17.42 -25.67
C GLN A 23 -10.24 -16.43 -24.50
N SER A 24 -11.32 -15.73 -24.15
CA SER A 24 -11.31 -14.77 -23.03
C SER A 24 -11.07 -15.46 -21.69
N PHE A 25 -11.50 -16.72 -21.54
CA PHE A 25 -11.33 -17.47 -20.30
C PHE A 25 -9.86 -17.70 -19.90
N SER A 26 -8.93 -17.60 -20.85
CA SER A 26 -7.48 -17.69 -20.59
C SER A 26 -6.89 -16.39 -20.02
N PHE A 27 -7.67 -15.31 -19.93
CA PHE A 27 -7.24 -13.99 -19.44
C PHE A 27 -8.25 -13.47 -18.41
N PRO A 28 -8.36 -14.12 -17.24
CA PRO A 28 -9.30 -13.70 -16.20
C PRO A 28 -8.93 -12.31 -15.65
N VAL A 29 -9.94 -11.55 -15.24
CA VAL A 29 -9.81 -10.20 -14.64
C VAL A 29 -10.10 -10.27 -13.15
N ASP A 30 -11.17 -9.65 -12.66
CA ASP A 30 -11.64 -9.67 -11.28
C ASP A 30 -12.73 -10.72 -11.02
N ILE A 31 -13.30 -11.31 -12.07
CA ILE A 31 -14.38 -12.30 -12.01
C ILE A 31 -13.95 -13.63 -12.62
N LEU A 32 -14.27 -14.74 -11.92
CA LEU A 32 -14.20 -16.09 -12.46
C LEU A 32 -15.62 -16.64 -12.62
N LEU A 33 -15.95 -17.09 -13.84
CA LEU A 33 -17.29 -17.62 -14.16
C LEU A 33 -17.37 -19.13 -13.93
N TRP A 34 -18.59 -19.63 -13.74
CA TRP A 34 -18.83 -21.07 -13.61
C TRP A 34 -18.24 -21.84 -14.80
N GLY A 35 -17.44 -22.86 -14.48
CA GLY A 35 -16.75 -23.71 -15.45
C GLY A 35 -15.41 -23.16 -15.94
N GLN A 36 -15.10 -21.88 -15.68
CA GLN A 36 -13.81 -21.29 -15.99
C GLN A 36 -12.73 -21.85 -15.06
N THR A 37 -11.55 -22.04 -15.62
CA THR A 37 -10.36 -22.52 -14.89
C THR A 37 -9.39 -21.38 -14.66
N LEU A 38 -8.88 -21.26 -13.44
CA LEU A 38 -7.73 -20.43 -13.09
C LEU A 38 -6.49 -21.32 -13.06
N GLN A 39 -5.56 -21.07 -13.99
CA GLN A 39 -4.30 -21.82 -14.13
C GLN A 39 -3.23 -21.20 -13.22
N ARG A 40 -2.19 -21.97 -12.84
CA ARG A 40 -1.03 -21.44 -12.09
C ARG A 40 -0.31 -20.28 -12.80
N SER A 41 -0.33 -20.26 -14.14
CA SER A 41 0.27 -19.19 -14.95
C SER A 41 -0.60 -17.93 -15.04
N THR A 42 -1.80 -17.96 -14.48
CA THR A 42 -2.77 -16.87 -14.52
C THR A 42 -3.16 -16.45 -13.10
N ARG A 43 -3.71 -15.24 -12.97
CA ARG A 43 -4.13 -14.69 -11.68
C ARG A 43 -5.42 -13.90 -11.86
N LEU A 44 -6.27 -13.94 -10.85
CA LEU A 44 -7.42 -13.05 -10.76
C LEU A 44 -6.94 -11.76 -10.06
N LEU A 45 -7.27 -10.60 -10.60
CA LEU A 45 -6.82 -9.30 -10.10
C LEU A 45 -8.03 -8.48 -9.66
N SER A 46 -7.96 -7.87 -8.48
CA SER A 46 -8.99 -6.91 -8.08
C SER A 46 -8.97 -5.68 -8.99
N PRO A 47 -10.11 -4.99 -9.17
CA PRO A 47 -10.10 -3.64 -9.70
C PRO A 47 -9.22 -2.75 -8.81
N SER A 48 -8.43 -1.85 -9.41
CA SER A 48 -7.66 -0.85 -8.67
C SER A 48 -7.59 0.45 -9.45
N ASP A 49 -7.64 1.56 -8.73
CA ASP A 49 -7.45 2.89 -9.31
C ASP A 49 -5.96 3.23 -9.47
N THR A 50 -5.07 2.46 -8.82
CA THR A 50 -3.63 2.67 -8.83
C THR A 50 -2.90 1.40 -9.25
N MET A 51 -1.83 1.54 -10.03
CA MET A 51 -0.98 0.38 -10.38
C MET A 51 -0.12 -0.09 -9.20
N THR A 52 -0.01 0.71 -8.14
CA THR A 52 0.90 0.47 -7.02
C THR A 52 0.33 -0.46 -5.96
N LEU A 53 -0.99 -0.55 -5.82
CA LEU A 53 -1.65 -1.36 -4.81
C LEU A 53 -2.87 -2.09 -5.39
N TYR A 54 -2.85 -3.42 -5.37
CA TYR A 54 -3.96 -4.25 -5.84
C TYR A 54 -3.90 -5.65 -5.22
N TYR A 55 -5.01 -6.37 -5.29
CA TYR A 55 -5.12 -7.73 -4.78
C TYR A 55 -5.07 -8.75 -5.90
N SER A 56 -4.50 -9.93 -5.62
CA SER A 56 -4.54 -11.06 -6.54
C SER A 56 -4.96 -12.36 -5.84
N LEU A 57 -5.67 -13.22 -6.57
CA LEU A 57 -5.87 -14.63 -6.23
C LEU A 57 -4.99 -15.46 -7.15
N GLU A 58 -4.11 -16.26 -6.56
CA GLU A 58 -3.13 -17.07 -7.28
C GLU A 58 -3.20 -18.53 -6.84
N VAL A 59 -3.02 -19.43 -7.80
CA VAL A 59 -2.90 -20.87 -7.57
C VAL A 59 -1.41 -21.19 -7.53
N GLU A 60 -0.93 -21.75 -6.43
CA GLU A 60 0.43 -22.25 -6.24
C GLU A 60 0.41 -23.78 -6.12
N ASP A 61 1.57 -24.41 -6.03
CA ASP A 61 1.68 -25.87 -6.05
C ASP A 61 0.97 -26.54 -4.86
N THR A 62 1.02 -25.92 -3.68
CA THR A 62 0.51 -26.51 -2.43
C THR A 62 -0.64 -25.73 -1.81
N ARG A 63 -1.00 -24.57 -2.38
CA ARG A 63 -2.06 -23.71 -1.86
C ARG A 63 -2.69 -22.83 -2.93
N VAL A 64 -3.87 -22.33 -2.61
CA VAL A 64 -4.42 -21.13 -3.24
C VAL A 64 -4.32 -19.99 -2.25
N ALA A 65 -3.84 -18.82 -2.69
CA ALA A 65 -3.60 -17.71 -1.79
C ALA A 65 -4.09 -16.39 -2.38
N LEU A 66 -4.52 -15.51 -1.48
CA LEU A 66 -4.79 -14.11 -1.78
C LEU A 66 -3.59 -13.27 -1.36
N PHE A 67 -3.23 -12.36 -2.24
CA PHE A 67 -2.06 -11.50 -2.09
C PHE A 67 -2.43 -10.03 -2.16
N LEU A 68 -1.85 -9.23 -1.26
CA LEU A 68 -1.73 -7.79 -1.41
C LEU A 68 -0.42 -7.52 -2.15
N ASN A 69 -0.51 -6.91 -3.33
CA ASN A 69 0.64 -6.47 -4.11
C ASN A 69 0.83 -4.98 -3.83
N SER A 70 2.03 -4.59 -3.40
CA SER A 70 2.42 -3.21 -3.17
C SER A 70 3.79 -2.95 -3.76
N GLY A 71 3.86 -2.20 -4.86
CA GLY A 71 5.11 -1.97 -5.57
C GLY A 71 5.73 -3.28 -6.06
N GLN A 72 6.94 -3.59 -5.57
CA GLN A 72 7.65 -4.85 -5.89
C GLN A 72 7.38 -5.96 -4.87
N GLN A 73 6.68 -5.65 -3.78
CA GLN A 73 6.47 -6.59 -2.70
C GLN A 73 5.08 -7.22 -2.74
N LYS A 74 5.02 -8.50 -2.38
CA LYS A 74 3.80 -9.31 -2.40
C LYS A 74 3.60 -9.98 -1.04
N TYR A 75 2.43 -9.77 -0.43
CA TYR A 75 2.10 -10.27 0.91
C TYR A 75 0.87 -11.17 0.86
N SER A 76 0.99 -12.44 1.27
CA SER A 76 -0.19 -13.30 1.44
C SER A 76 -0.95 -12.85 2.69
N TYR A 77 -2.26 -12.65 2.58
CA TYR A 77 -3.12 -12.36 3.75
C TYR A 77 -4.12 -13.48 4.03
N TRP A 78 -4.35 -14.36 3.05
CA TRP A 78 -5.20 -15.54 3.19
C TRP A 78 -4.67 -16.67 2.33
N GLU A 79 -4.87 -17.91 2.78
CA GLU A 79 -4.46 -19.12 2.06
C GLU A 79 -5.41 -20.27 2.36
N PHE A 80 -5.56 -21.16 1.37
CA PHE A 80 -6.26 -22.42 1.47
C PHE A 80 -5.35 -23.53 0.97
N ARG A 81 -5.21 -24.60 1.76
CA ARG A 81 -4.48 -25.81 1.37
C ARG A 81 -5.47 -26.98 1.26
N PRO A 82 -5.35 -27.82 0.23
CA PRO A 82 -6.11 -29.07 0.17
C PRO A 82 -5.70 -30.00 1.31
N ASP A 83 -6.61 -30.90 1.71
CA ASP A 83 -6.34 -31.92 2.73
C ASP A 83 -5.33 -32.97 2.20
N ASP A 84 -5.37 -33.27 0.90
CA ASP A 84 -4.35 -34.09 0.24
C ASP A 84 -3.08 -33.27 0.00
N LEU A 85 -2.14 -33.38 0.94
CA LEU A 85 -0.83 -32.72 0.90
C LEU A 85 0.18 -33.41 -0.05
N HIS A 86 -0.15 -34.56 -0.64
CA HIS A 86 0.76 -35.31 -1.51
C HIS A 86 0.60 -34.93 -2.99
N SER A 87 -0.48 -34.23 -3.33
CA SER A 87 -0.80 -33.82 -4.70
C SER A 87 -0.58 -32.33 -4.90
N ASN A 88 0.17 -31.99 -5.96
CA ASN A 88 0.29 -30.59 -6.39
C ASN A 88 -0.97 -30.11 -7.09
N ILE A 89 -1.37 -28.87 -6.79
CA ILE A 89 -2.45 -28.18 -7.48
C ILE A 89 -1.96 -27.77 -8.86
N SER A 90 -2.69 -28.15 -9.90
CA SER A 90 -2.42 -27.78 -11.29
C SER A 90 -3.28 -26.61 -11.76
N PHE A 91 -4.56 -26.62 -11.40
CA PHE A 91 -5.50 -25.54 -11.69
C PHE A 91 -6.66 -25.54 -10.69
N ALA A 92 -7.33 -24.40 -10.59
CA ALA A 92 -8.60 -24.28 -9.88
C ALA A 92 -9.73 -24.09 -10.90
N LYS A 93 -10.93 -24.58 -10.62
CA LYS A 93 -12.11 -24.43 -11.48
C LYS A 93 -13.31 -24.02 -10.65
N LEU A 94 -14.03 -23.00 -11.11
CA LEU A 94 -15.28 -22.65 -10.46
C LEU A 94 -16.36 -23.68 -10.78
N THR A 95 -16.96 -24.25 -9.74
CA THR A 95 -18.07 -25.20 -9.81
C THR A 95 -19.30 -24.61 -9.13
N SER A 96 -20.44 -25.29 -9.22
CA SER A 96 -21.66 -24.88 -8.51
C SER A 96 -21.50 -24.91 -6.98
N ARG A 97 -20.55 -25.67 -6.43
CA ARG A 97 -20.30 -25.79 -4.98
C ARG A 97 -19.33 -24.73 -4.43
N GLY A 98 -18.50 -24.17 -5.31
CA GLY A 98 -17.37 -23.31 -4.95
C GLY A 98 -16.16 -23.52 -5.86
N LEU A 99 -14.98 -23.10 -5.40
CA LEU A 99 -13.73 -23.20 -6.16
C LEU A 99 -13.04 -24.54 -5.87
N ALA A 100 -13.12 -25.46 -6.83
CA ALA A 100 -12.52 -26.78 -6.74
C ALA A 100 -11.08 -26.77 -7.27
N LEU A 101 -10.19 -27.52 -6.63
CA LEU A 101 -8.76 -27.62 -6.94
C LEU A 101 -8.46 -28.97 -7.56
N PHE A 102 -7.69 -28.97 -8.64
CA PHE A 102 -7.40 -30.17 -9.41
C PHE A 102 -5.90 -30.39 -9.55
N ASN A 103 -5.47 -31.65 -9.52
CA ASN A 103 -4.11 -32.04 -9.85
C ASN A 103 -3.92 -32.23 -11.37
N SER A 104 -2.74 -32.70 -11.78
CA SER A 104 -2.38 -32.86 -13.19
C SER A 104 -3.19 -33.94 -13.92
N THR A 105 -3.74 -34.91 -13.20
CA THR A 105 -4.63 -35.96 -13.74
C THR A 105 -6.10 -35.54 -13.74
N SER A 106 -6.40 -34.28 -13.42
CA SER A 106 -7.77 -33.74 -13.29
C SER A 106 -8.60 -34.40 -12.18
N HIS A 107 -7.95 -34.95 -11.16
CA HIS A 107 -8.59 -35.39 -9.93
C HIS A 107 -8.82 -34.20 -9.00
N GLU A 108 -10.01 -34.08 -8.42
CA GLU A 108 -10.34 -33.04 -7.42
C GLU A 108 -9.62 -33.37 -6.11
N ILE A 109 -8.76 -32.47 -5.63
CA ILE A 109 -7.94 -32.65 -4.42
C ILE A 109 -8.33 -31.68 -3.30
N GLY A 110 -9.20 -30.71 -3.57
CA GLY A 110 -9.68 -29.77 -2.56
C GLY A 110 -10.82 -28.88 -3.06
N LEU A 111 -11.54 -28.28 -2.13
CA LEU A 111 -12.69 -27.42 -2.43
C LEU A 111 -12.81 -26.28 -1.41
N ILE A 112 -12.76 -25.05 -1.92
CA ILE A 112 -13.23 -23.88 -1.16
C ILE A 112 -14.75 -23.86 -1.28
N SER A 113 -15.41 -24.52 -0.32
CA SER A 113 -16.85 -24.76 -0.31
C SER A 113 -17.62 -23.55 0.21
N THR A 114 -18.74 -23.23 -0.46
CA THR A 114 -19.69 -22.22 0.04
C THR A 114 -20.57 -22.73 1.19
N LYS A 115 -20.57 -24.06 1.43
CA LYS A 115 -21.44 -24.74 2.40
C LYS A 115 -22.94 -24.40 2.28
N ASN A 116 -23.35 -23.92 1.11
CA ASN A 116 -24.71 -23.52 0.83
C ASN A 116 -25.33 -24.48 -0.20
N GLU A 117 -26.64 -24.66 -0.15
CA GLU A 117 -27.40 -25.48 -1.09
C GLU A 117 -27.52 -24.81 -2.48
N GLN A 118 -27.36 -23.50 -2.52
CA GLN A 118 -27.51 -22.71 -3.74
C GLN A 118 -26.27 -22.78 -4.63
N ALA A 119 -26.49 -22.85 -5.95
CA ALA A 119 -25.42 -22.95 -6.92
C ALA A 119 -24.69 -21.60 -7.11
N VAL A 120 -23.37 -21.66 -7.07
CA VAL A 120 -22.48 -20.56 -7.45
C VAL A 120 -22.54 -20.30 -8.96
N TRP A 121 -22.70 -19.03 -9.34
CA TRP A 121 -22.67 -18.57 -10.73
C TRP A 121 -21.32 -18.00 -11.14
N PHE A 122 -20.75 -17.17 -10.27
CA PHE A 122 -19.42 -16.60 -10.43
C PHE A 122 -18.87 -16.24 -9.04
N PHE A 123 -17.58 -15.97 -8.96
CA PHE A 123 -17.04 -15.24 -7.82
C PHE A 123 -16.21 -14.06 -8.31
N SER A 124 -16.11 -13.03 -7.48
CA SER A 124 -15.27 -11.86 -7.75
C SER A 124 -14.23 -11.65 -6.66
N LEU A 125 -13.06 -11.16 -7.04
CA LEU A 125 -12.12 -10.53 -6.13
C LEU A 125 -12.41 -9.03 -6.07
N ALA A 126 -13.03 -8.59 -4.99
CA ALA A 126 -13.44 -7.20 -4.83
C ALA A 126 -12.24 -6.27 -4.63
N LYS A 127 -12.47 -4.97 -4.86
CA LYS A 127 -11.45 -3.89 -4.72
C LYS A 127 -10.78 -3.83 -3.34
N ASN A 128 -11.46 -4.27 -2.28
CA ASN A 128 -10.93 -4.33 -0.91
C ASN A 128 -10.18 -5.64 -0.59
N GLY A 129 -10.03 -6.54 -1.56
CA GLY A 129 -9.40 -7.85 -1.40
C GLY A 129 -10.34 -8.95 -0.88
N SER A 130 -11.64 -8.70 -0.73
CA SER A 130 -12.60 -9.75 -0.35
C SER A 130 -12.91 -10.67 -1.52
N LEU A 131 -12.89 -11.98 -1.28
CA LEU A 131 -13.38 -12.98 -2.22
C LEU A 131 -14.88 -13.20 -1.99
N VAL A 132 -15.70 -13.04 -3.02
CA VAL A 132 -17.17 -13.13 -2.87
C VAL A 132 -17.74 -14.06 -3.93
N PHE A 133 -18.39 -15.13 -3.48
CA PHE A 133 -19.19 -16.02 -4.33
C PHE A 133 -20.59 -15.45 -4.51
N TYR A 134 -21.11 -15.49 -5.73
CA TYR A 134 -22.43 -14.95 -6.06
C TYR A 134 -23.38 -16.04 -6.56
N GLN A 135 -24.64 -15.83 -6.22
CA GLN A 135 -25.76 -16.58 -6.76
C GLN A 135 -26.75 -15.65 -7.45
N TYR A 136 -27.51 -16.17 -8.41
CA TYR A 136 -28.67 -15.45 -8.92
C TYR A 136 -29.87 -15.68 -8.00
N SER A 137 -30.48 -14.61 -7.51
CA SER A 137 -31.70 -14.67 -6.71
C SER A 137 -32.93 -14.32 -7.58
N PRO A 138 -33.78 -15.29 -7.94
CA PRO A 138 -34.93 -15.05 -8.82
C PRO A 138 -35.96 -14.11 -8.20
N SER A 139 -36.11 -14.11 -6.86
CA SER A 139 -37.10 -13.29 -6.16
C SER A 139 -36.82 -11.78 -6.27
N ILE A 140 -35.56 -11.39 -6.37
CA ILE A 140 -35.14 -9.99 -6.52
C ILE A 140 -34.60 -9.66 -7.93
N GLY A 141 -34.46 -10.67 -8.80
CA GLY A 141 -33.96 -10.51 -10.16
C GLY A 141 -32.51 -10.03 -10.25
N LYS A 142 -31.67 -10.34 -9.25
CA LYS A 142 -30.28 -9.84 -9.15
C LYS A 142 -29.34 -10.90 -8.60
N PHE A 143 -28.05 -10.72 -8.88
CA PHE A 143 -27.01 -11.50 -8.22
C PHE A 143 -26.77 -10.99 -6.80
N THR A 144 -26.67 -11.90 -5.84
CA THR A 144 -26.42 -11.61 -4.42
C THR A 144 -25.19 -12.35 -3.93
N ALA A 145 -24.49 -11.77 -2.95
CA ALA A 145 -23.44 -12.47 -2.24
C ALA A 145 -24.01 -13.73 -1.58
N LEU A 146 -23.42 -14.87 -1.90
CA LEU A 146 -23.75 -16.19 -1.37
C LEU A 146 -22.83 -16.56 -0.21
N TYR A 147 -21.53 -16.38 -0.41
CA TYR A 147 -20.51 -16.76 0.55
C TYR A 147 -19.27 -15.87 0.40
N GLN A 148 -18.65 -15.55 1.52
CA GLN A 148 -17.38 -14.85 1.61
C GLN A 148 -16.51 -15.62 2.60
N PRO A 149 -15.35 -16.17 2.21
CA PRO A 149 -14.47 -16.86 3.15
C PRO A 149 -13.76 -15.90 4.13
N LEU A 150 -13.76 -14.59 3.81
CA LEU A 150 -13.17 -13.51 4.61
C LEU A 150 -14.29 -12.56 5.05
N VAL A 151 -14.94 -12.87 6.18
CA VAL A 151 -16.08 -12.07 6.72
C VAL A 151 -15.68 -11.30 7.97
N GLY A 152 -14.60 -11.70 8.64
CA GLY A 152 -14.21 -11.06 9.88
C GLY A 152 -13.85 -9.60 9.64
N PRO A 153 -14.22 -8.70 10.56
CA PRO A 153 -13.95 -7.27 10.43
C PRO A 153 -12.45 -6.97 10.35
N CYS A 154 -11.56 -7.94 10.62
CA CYS A 154 -10.11 -7.77 10.62
C CYS A 154 -9.36 -8.76 9.73
N ASP A 155 -10.07 -9.45 8.83
CA ASP A 155 -9.48 -10.47 7.96
C ASP A 155 -8.91 -9.88 6.65
N LEU A 156 -9.10 -8.57 6.40
CA LEU A 156 -8.61 -7.89 5.21
C LEU A 156 -7.46 -6.93 5.52
N PRO A 157 -6.49 -6.75 4.60
CA PRO A 157 -5.31 -5.91 4.83
C PRO A 157 -5.57 -4.44 5.20
N PHE A 158 -6.73 -3.88 4.88
CA PHE A 158 -7.05 -2.48 5.21
C PHE A 158 -8.41 -2.32 5.86
N SER A 159 -8.90 -3.33 6.59
CA SER A 159 -10.15 -3.20 7.34
C SER A 159 -10.18 -2.00 8.29
N CYS A 160 -9.05 -1.71 8.94
CA CYS A 160 -8.90 -0.54 9.82
C CYS A 160 -8.18 0.63 9.15
N GLY A 161 -8.07 0.62 7.81
CA GLY A 161 -7.25 1.54 7.04
C GLY A 161 -5.75 1.37 7.28
N THR A 162 -4.97 2.25 6.67
CA THR A 162 -3.51 2.29 6.88
C THR A 162 -3.21 2.78 8.29
N TYR A 163 -2.21 2.18 8.93
CA TYR A 163 -1.81 2.48 10.32
C TYR A 163 -2.89 2.24 11.40
N GLY A 164 -4.02 1.64 11.06
CA GLY A 164 -5.01 1.16 12.02
C GLY A 164 -4.63 -0.20 12.60
N VAL A 165 -5.04 -0.44 13.84
CA VAL A 165 -4.92 -1.70 14.57
C VAL A 165 -6.31 -2.25 14.84
N CYS A 166 -6.56 -3.47 14.42
CA CYS A 166 -7.71 -4.24 14.88
C CYS A 166 -7.48 -4.72 16.32
N THR A 167 -8.35 -4.33 17.23
CA THR A 167 -8.30 -4.74 18.64
C THR A 167 -8.82 -6.16 18.84
N SER A 168 -8.58 -6.74 20.01
CA SER A 168 -9.16 -8.04 20.40
C SER A 168 -10.69 -8.07 20.40
N SER A 169 -11.34 -6.89 20.50
CA SER A 169 -12.79 -6.71 20.38
C SER A 169 -13.28 -6.56 18.94
N ASN A 170 -12.44 -6.84 17.93
CA ASN A 170 -12.79 -6.73 16.51
C ASN A 170 -13.19 -5.30 16.08
N THR A 171 -12.62 -4.29 16.75
CA THR A 171 -12.84 -2.87 16.44
C THR A 171 -11.54 -2.21 15.99
N CYS A 172 -11.66 -1.12 15.23
CA CYS A 172 -10.49 -0.39 14.75
C CYS A 172 -10.06 0.70 15.73
N SER A 173 -8.75 0.76 15.99
CA SER A 173 -8.10 1.80 16.78
C SER A 173 -6.86 2.29 16.04
N CYS A 174 -6.40 3.48 16.37
CA CYS A 174 -5.24 4.08 15.74
C CYS A 174 -3.96 3.83 16.52
N MET A 175 -2.88 3.46 15.83
CA MET A 175 -1.56 3.36 16.45
C MET A 175 -1.18 4.72 17.06
N GLN A 176 -0.76 4.72 18.33
CA GLN A 176 -0.36 5.93 19.01
C GLN A 176 1.07 6.33 18.63
N ILE A 177 1.29 6.73 17.38
CA ILE A 177 2.60 7.19 16.86
C ILE A 177 2.84 8.68 17.18
N SER A 178 1.77 9.48 17.23
CA SER A 178 1.81 10.88 17.68
C SER A 178 0.50 11.27 18.37
N GLN A 179 0.51 12.35 19.15
CA GLN A 179 -0.68 12.89 19.84
C GLN A 179 -1.74 13.50 18.90
N GLN A 180 -1.56 13.41 17.58
CA GLN A 180 -2.33 14.12 16.55
C GLN A 180 -2.94 13.18 15.53
N TRP A 181 -3.65 12.14 15.99
CA TRP A 181 -4.36 11.21 15.12
C TRP A 181 -5.85 11.48 15.17
N SER A 182 -6.49 11.53 14.01
CA SER A 182 -7.94 11.49 13.90
C SER A 182 -8.36 10.22 13.16
N TYR A 183 -9.48 9.62 13.58
CA TYR A 183 -10.09 8.48 12.91
C TYR A 183 -11.27 8.96 12.08
N ASN A 184 -11.34 8.54 10.82
CA ASN A 184 -12.53 8.72 9.99
C ASN A 184 -12.86 7.41 9.24
N GLU A 185 -13.86 7.44 8.37
CA GLU A 185 -14.28 6.27 7.57
C GLU A 185 -13.19 5.72 6.64
N SER A 186 -12.15 6.51 6.31
CA SER A 186 -10.98 6.07 5.52
C SER A 186 -9.83 5.49 6.35
N GLY A 187 -9.96 5.45 7.68
CA GLY A 187 -8.98 4.90 8.61
C GLY A 187 -8.30 5.95 9.48
N CYS A 188 -7.05 5.68 9.84
CA CYS A 188 -6.25 6.56 10.67
C CYS A 188 -5.58 7.65 9.83
N LEU A 189 -5.96 8.90 10.07
CA LEU A 189 -5.36 10.05 9.43
C LEU A 189 -4.19 10.57 10.26
N LEU A 190 -3.03 10.62 9.62
CA LEU A 190 -1.91 11.41 10.07
C LEU A 190 -2.12 12.86 9.62
N ASN A 191 -1.87 13.82 10.50
CA ASN A 191 -1.90 15.25 10.17
C ASN A 191 -0.74 15.69 9.25
N TYR A 192 0.08 14.75 8.79
CA TYR A 192 1.17 14.96 7.82
C TYR A 192 1.24 13.76 6.88
N GLU A 193 1.70 13.99 5.65
CA GLU A 193 1.88 12.93 4.67
C GLU A 193 3.14 12.12 4.98
N MET A 194 3.00 10.79 4.99
CA MET A 194 4.13 9.89 5.10
C MET A 194 4.91 9.87 3.79
N PRO A 195 6.24 10.06 3.83
CA PRO A 195 7.02 10.10 2.60
C PRO A 195 6.96 8.75 1.88
N SER A 196 7.00 8.80 0.54
CA SER A 196 7.07 7.59 -0.30
C SER A 196 8.40 6.85 -0.16
N SER A 197 9.46 7.58 0.22
CA SER A 197 10.82 7.07 0.47
C SER A 197 11.46 7.82 1.64
N PHE A 198 12.15 7.11 2.53
CA PHE A 198 12.80 7.68 3.71
C PHE A 198 14.28 8.06 3.53
N CYS A 199 14.84 7.91 2.32
CA CYS A 199 16.26 8.18 2.04
C CYS A 199 16.56 9.58 1.49
N ASN A 200 15.58 10.48 1.46
CA ASN A 200 15.84 11.87 1.08
C ASN A 200 16.58 12.58 2.22
N ASP A 201 17.65 13.31 1.91
CA ASP A 201 18.54 14.01 2.86
C ASP A 201 17.80 14.94 3.86
N SER A 202 16.57 15.33 3.55
CA SER A 202 15.69 16.15 4.39
C SER A 202 14.91 15.37 5.46
N CYS A 203 15.00 14.03 5.48
CA CYS A 203 14.18 13.15 6.32
C CYS A 203 15.06 12.25 7.18
N THR A 204 15.26 12.63 8.45
CA THR A 204 15.71 11.64 9.43
C THR A 204 14.52 10.79 9.84
N ALA A 205 14.68 9.47 9.91
CA ALA A 205 13.62 8.55 10.33
C ALA A 205 13.88 8.03 11.73
N LYS A 206 12.82 7.63 12.43
CA LYS A 206 12.87 6.86 13.68
C LYS A 206 11.85 5.73 13.64
N LEU A 207 12.04 4.73 14.49
CA LEU A 207 11.06 3.65 14.67
C LEU A 207 10.22 3.90 15.92
N VAL A 208 8.92 3.68 15.80
CA VAL A 208 8.00 3.54 16.94
C VAL A 208 7.69 2.07 17.12
N THR A 209 7.99 1.53 18.30
CA THR A 209 7.83 0.11 18.62
C THR A 209 6.51 -0.16 19.33
N PHE A 210 5.88 -1.27 19.00
CA PHE A 210 4.63 -1.74 19.57
C PHE A 210 4.77 -3.19 20.03
N SER A 211 4.34 -3.44 21.27
CA SER A 211 4.26 -4.77 21.86
C SER A 211 2.83 -5.32 21.74
N GLY A 212 2.69 -6.64 21.56
CA GLY A 212 1.37 -7.30 21.55
C GLY A 212 0.53 -7.01 20.31
N ILE A 213 1.14 -6.58 19.21
CA ILE A 213 0.50 -6.46 17.90
C ILE A 213 1.33 -7.21 16.86
N GLY A 214 0.65 -7.71 15.83
CA GLY A 214 1.25 -8.34 14.65
C GLY A 214 0.46 -7.99 13.40
N THR A 215 0.74 -8.65 12.28
CA THR A 215 0.01 -8.41 11.03
C THR A 215 -0.46 -9.72 10.41
N ILE A 216 -1.59 -9.67 9.68
CA ILE A 216 -2.04 -10.78 8.83
C ILE A 216 -1.23 -10.90 7.53
N LEU A 217 -0.43 -9.87 7.21
CA LEU A 217 0.42 -9.84 6.02
C LEU A 217 1.63 -10.77 6.22
N ARG A 218 1.67 -11.84 5.44
CA ARG A 218 2.74 -12.84 5.43
C ARG A 218 3.65 -12.62 4.22
N ALA A 219 4.94 -12.49 4.49
CA ALA A 219 6.01 -12.55 3.50
C ALA A 219 7.12 -13.47 4.03
N PRO A 220 8.00 -14.00 3.16
CA PRO A 220 9.24 -14.61 3.62
C PRO A 220 10.03 -13.64 4.50
N PRO A 221 10.80 -14.15 5.49
CA PRO A 221 11.68 -13.28 6.26
C PRO A 221 12.67 -12.61 5.31
N THR A 222 12.86 -11.30 5.50
CA THR A 222 13.87 -10.53 4.79
C THR A 222 15.25 -11.08 5.13
N ILE A 223 15.50 -11.30 6.42
CA ILE A 223 16.73 -11.90 6.94
C ILE A 223 16.37 -12.81 8.14
N ALA A 224 16.96 -14.01 8.17
CA ALA A 224 16.84 -14.94 9.28
C ALA A 224 18.00 -14.77 10.27
N ASN A 225 17.81 -15.19 11.52
CA ASN A 225 18.85 -15.22 12.56
C ASN A 225 19.51 -13.85 12.85
N VAL A 226 18.70 -12.81 12.98
CA VAL A 226 19.14 -11.48 13.42
C VAL A 226 18.59 -11.16 14.80
N THR A 227 19.15 -10.17 15.46
CA THR A 227 18.63 -9.56 16.68
C THR A 227 17.50 -8.57 16.37
N VAL A 228 16.78 -8.13 17.41
CA VAL A 228 15.75 -7.09 17.28
C VAL A 228 16.36 -5.79 16.76
N GLU A 229 17.54 -5.44 17.28
CA GLU A 229 18.28 -4.21 16.96
C GLU A 229 18.76 -4.21 15.51
N GLU A 230 19.37 -5.31 15.05
CA GLU A 230 19.76 -5.46 13.65
C GLU A 230 18.54 -5.35 12.72
N CYS A 231 17.41 -5.97 13.06
CA CYS A 231 16.18 -5.88 12.29
C CYS A 231 15.64 -4.43 12.20
N LYS A 232 15.76 -3.67 13.29
CA LYS A 232 15.39 -2.25 13.32
C LYS A 232 16.31 -1.42 12.42
N ASP A 233 17.62 -1.63 12.50
CA ASP A 233 18.61 -0.88 11.73
C ASP A 233 18.44 -1.13 10.23
N LEU A 234 18.23 -2.40 9.83
CA LEU A 234 17.94 -2.77 8.45
C LEU A 234 16.70 -2.05 7.89
N CYS A 235 15.62 -1.93 8.66
CA CYS A 235 14.44 -1.18 8.21
C CYS A 235 14.71 0.34 8.17
N LEU A 236 15.56 0.87 9.06
CA LEU A 236 15.98 2.27 9.01
C LEU A 236 16.81 2.59 7.76
N GLU A 237 17.65 1.66 7.31
CA GLU A 237 18.45 1.77 6.09
C GLU A 237 17.62 1.55 4.81
N ASP A 238 16.59 0.70 4.85
CA ASP A 238 15.71 0.46 3.71
C ASP A 238 14.79 1.67 3.45
N CYS A 239 15.00 2.33 2.31
CA CYS A 239 14.25 3.51 1.87
C CYS A 239 12.75 3.25 1.72
N THR A 240 12.37 2.01 1.42
CA THR A 240 10.99 1.60 1.15
C THR A 240 10.31 0.96 2.36
N CYS A 241 11.06 0.57 3.39
CA CYS A 241 10.50 0.02 4.62
C CYS A 241 9.65 1.07 5.34
N LYS A 242 8.38 0.76 5.54
CA LYS A 242 7.43 1.57 6.33
C LYS A 242 7.14 0.95 7.69
N ALA A 243 7.26 -0.37 7.81
CA ALA A 243 7.17 -1.09 9.06
C ALA A 243 8.02 -2.36 9.01
N GLY A 244 8.37 -2.87 10.19
CA GLY A 244 8.95 -4.19 10.32
C GLY A 244 8.35 -4.98 11.47
N LEU A 245 8.56 -6.29 11.40
CA LEU A 245 8.20 -7.23 12.44
C LEU A 245 9.42 -8.08 12.72
N PHE A 246 9.78 -8.20 13.98
CA PHE A 246 10.75 -9.17 14.46
C PHE A 246 10.01 -10.31 15.16
N SER A 247 10.37 -11.55 14.85
CA SER A 247 9.84 -12.74 15.50
C SER A 247 10.99 -13.62 16.01
N SER A 248 11.09 -13.85 17.31
CA SER A 248 12.06 -14.80 17.90
C SER A 248 11.52 -16.22 18.02
N GLY A 249 10.19 -16.39 18.00
CA GLY A 249 9.48 -17.67 18.06
C GLY A 249 8.62 -17.97 16.82
N GLY A 250 8.05 -19.18 16.75
CA GLY A 250 7.10 -19.62 15.72
C GLY A 250 7.71 -20.38 14.54
N ALA A 251 6.91 -20.57 13.48
CA ALA A 251 7.29 -21.34 12.29
C ALA A 251 8.31 -20.63 11.37
N SER A 252 8.52 -19.33 11.57
CA SER A 252 9.45 -18.52 10.78
C SER A 252 10.03 -17.40 11.65
N PRO A 253 11.01 -17.69 12.50
CA PRO A 253 11.74 -16.65 13.22
C PRO A 253 12.56 -15.81 12.22
N GLY A 254 12.69 -14.52 12.50
CA GLY A 254 13.46 -13.61 11.66
C GLY A 254 12.89 -12.19 11.62
N CYS A 255 13.44 -11.42 10.69
CA CYS A 255 13.08 -10.04 10.42
C CYS A 255 12.23 -9.93 9.16
N PHE A 256 11.14 -9.18 9.23
CA PHE A 256 10.20 -8.98 8.13
C PHE A 256 10.05 -7.48 7.87
N HIS A 257 10.28 -7.04 6.63
CA HIS A 257 10.04 -5.66 6.22
C HIS A 257 8.75 -5.51 5.40
N TYR A 258 8.04 -4.42 5.64
CA TYR A 258 6.78 -4.08 4.98
C TYR A 258 6.87 -2.68 4.36
N GLN A 259 6.52 -2.57 3.07
CA GLN A 259 6.37 -1.32 2.32
C GLN A 259 5.00 -0.66 2.55
N VAL A 260 4.15 -1.28 3.37
CA VAL A 260 2.82 -0.81 3.76
C VAL A 260 2.58 -1.09 5.24
N VAL A 261 1.77 -0.26 5.88
CA VAL A 261 1.28 -0.51 7.25
C VAL A 261 -0.19 -0.87 7.17
N GLY A 262 -0.47 -2.17 7.16
CA GLY A 262 -1.83 -2.71 7.03
C GLY A 262 -1.96 -4.08 7.67
N GLY A 263 -3.20 -4.50 7.88
CA GLY A 263 -3.56 -5.81 8.39
C GLY A 263 -3.12 -6.02 9.84
N VAL A 264 -2.88 -4.92 10.56
CA VAL A 264 -2.34 -4.98 11.90
C VAL A 264 -3.43 -5.34 12.89
N LYS A 265 -3.13 -6.29 13.77
CA LYS A 265 -4.05 -6.79 14.78
C LYS A 265 -3.37 -6.95 16.12
N GLN A 266 -4.13 -6.75 17.18
CA GLN A 266 -3.71 -7.08 18.52
C GLN A 266 -3.62 -8.60 18.67
N VAL A 267 -2.49 -9.07 19.21
CA VAL A 267 -2.25 -10.47 19.52
C VAL A 267 -2.36 -10.61 21.03
N GLY A 268 -3.11 -11.60 21.51
CA GLY A 268 -3.40 -11.75 22.94
C GLY A 268 -2.12 -11.80 23.79
N ALA A 269 -2.08 -11.00 24.86
CA ALA A 269 -0.91 -10.77 25.72
C ALA A 269 -0.32 -12.04 26.38
N ALA A 270 -1.08 -13.14 26.44
CA ALA A 270 -0.71 -14.34 27.19
C ALA A 270 0.20 -15.34 26.46
N LYS A 271 0.57 -15.13 25.18
CA LYS A 271 1.39 -16.10 24.43
C LYS A 271 2.58 -15.57 23.62
N LEU A 272 2.68 -14.27 23.28
CA LEU A 272 3.74 -13.80 22.35
C LEU A 272 4.26 -12.36 22.60
N ALA A 273 4.03 -11.74 23.77
CA ALA A 273 4.47 -10.36 23.99
C ALA A 273 5.99 -10.17 23.86
N ASP A 274 6.78 -11.19 24.22
CA ASP A 274 8.24 -11.19 24.10
C ASP A 274 8.75 -11.86 22.81
N GLU A 275 7.86 -12.53 22.06
CA GLU A 275 8.24 -13.26 20.85
C GLU A 275 8.09 -12.44 19.58
N VAL A 276 7.22 -11.42 19.57
CA VAL A 276 6.94 -10.60 18.39
C VAL A 276 7.00 -9.11 18.72
N MET A 277 7.82 -8.38 17.95
CA MET A 277 7.98 -6.94 18.06
C MET A 277 7.67 -6.28 16.73
N TYR A 278 6.61 -5.46 16.70
CA TYR A 278 6.24 -4.69 15.52
C TYR A 278 6.76 -3.26 15.64
N PHE A 279 7.24 -2.67 14.56
CA PHE A 279 7.72 -1.30 14.57
C PHE A 279 7.35 -0.58 13.28
N VAL A 280 7.04 0.71 13.39
CA VAL A 280 6.67 1.58 12.27
C VAL A 280 7.72 2.66 12.10
N LYS A 281 8.20 2.82 10.87
CA LYS A 281 9.17 3.86 10.49
C LYS A 281 8.43 5.16 10.23
N VAL A 282 8.81 6.20 10.95
CA VAL A 282 8.21 7.54 10.87
C VAL A 282 9.26 8.64 10.77
N PRO A 283 8.94 9.80 10.17
CA PRO A 283 9.83 10.94 10.17
C PRO A 283 10.16 11.42 11.59
N LYS A 284 11.39 11.88 11.79
CA LYS A 284 11.88 12.51 13.02
C LYS A 284 11.72 14.03 12.84
N GLY A 285 10.70 14.61 13.47
CA GLY A 285 10.43 16.05 13.42
C GLY A 285 10.03 16.63 14.78
N THR A 286 10.71 17.72 15.18
CA THR A 286 10.32 18.64 16.26
C THR A 286 9.15 19.49 15.80
N ALA A 287 8.00 19.37 16.48
CA ALA A 287 6.81 20.22 16.44
C ALA A 287 6.08 20.52 15.11
N ASP A 288 6.71 20.43 13.93
CA ASP A 288 6.12 20.85 12.63
C ASP A 288 6.30 19.83 11.47
N GLY A 289 6.39 18.54 11.81
CA GLY A 289 5.81 17.40 11.07
C GLY A 289 6.14 17.11 9.59
N LEU A 290 6.86 17.94 8.83
CA LEU A 290 7.03 17.74 7.39
C LEU A 290 8.50 17.58 6.99
N CYS A 291 8.81 16.43 6.39
CA CYS A 291 9.89 16.30 5.44
C CYS A 291 9.75 17.43 4.40
N LYS A 292 10.67 18.39 4.37
CA LYS A 292 10.63 19.45 3.37
C LYS A 292 10.84 18.83 1.99
N GLU A 293 9.80 18.78 1.15
CA GLU A 293 9.99 18.55 -0.27
C GLU A 293 10.79 19.71 -0.87
N THR A 294 12.03 19.46 -1.26
CA THR A 294 12.68 20.31 -2.26
C THR A 294 11.97 20.08 -3.58
N ARG A 295 10.97 20.92 -3.90
CA ARG A 295 10.49 21.06 -5.28
C ARG A 295 11.68 21.34 -6.17
N SER A 296 12.02 20.41 -7.06
CA SER A 296 12.85 20.68 -8.22
C SER A 296 12.02 21.57 -9.16
N GLY A 297 12.02 22.87 -8.85
CA GLY A 297 11.50 23.89 -9.73
C GLY A 297 12.57 24.23 -10.75
N ASP A 298 12.27 23.90 -12.01
CA ASP A 298 12.81 24.64 -13.15
C ASP A 298 12.60 26.15 -12.92
N GLY A 299 13.59 26.95 -13.32
CA GLY A 299 13.46 28.40 -13.38
C GLY A 299 14.16 29.20 -12.27
N ARG A 300 15.37 29.64 -12.63
CA ARG A 300 16.07 30.85 -12.15
C ARG A 300 16.53 30.82 -10.69
N LYS A 301 17.86 30.72 -10.54
CA LYS A 301 18.63 31.21 -9.41
C LYS A 301 18.04 32.55 -8.93
N LYS A 302 17.25 32.56 -7.86
CA LYS A 302 17.06 33.79 -7.07
C LYS A 302 18.36 34.02 -6.33
N LEU A 303 19.26 34.73 -7.02
CA LEU A 303 20.41 35.37 -6.41
C LEU A 303 19.84 36.30 -5.33
N VAL A 304 20.03 35.95 -4.07
CA VAL A 304 19.88 36.90 -2.97
C VAL A 304 21.02 37.90 -3.15
N VAL A 305 20.77 38.95 -3.92
CA VAL A 305 21.59 40.15 -3.90
C VAL A 305 21.33 40.78 -2.55
N VAL A 306 22.22 40.52 -1.61
CA VAL A 306 22.36 41.34 -0.40
C VAL A 306 22.61 42.76 -0.89
N GLY A 307 21.58 43.60 -0.76
CA GLY A 307 21.64 45.02 -1.11
C GLY A 307 22.72 45.68 -0.27
N GLY A 308 23.84 45.99 -0.90
CA GLY A 308 24.99 46.65 -0.29
C GLY A 308 25.63 47.64 -1.24
N VAL A 309 24.84 48.47 -1.94
CA VAL A 309 25.33 49.71 -2.61
C VAL A 309 24.18 50.72 -2.73
N ILE A 310 23.71 51.31 -1.62
CA ILE A 310 22.86 52.52 -1.68
C ILE A 310 23.44 53.70 -0.86
N ASP A 311 24.54 53.52 -0.11
CA ASP A 311 25.09 54.65 0.66
C ASP A 311 26.06 55.56 -0.13
N GLY A 312 26.60 55.12 -1.26
CA GLY A 312 27.58 55.93 -2.01
C GLY A 312 26.96 57.16 -2.71
N LEU A 313 25.80 57.00 -3.35
CA LEU A 313 25.18 58.07 -4.15
C LEU A 313 24.42 59.09 -3.30
N VAL A 314 23.87 58.67 -2.15
CA VAL A 314 23.23 59.60 -1.19
C VAL A 314 24.30 60.44 -0.48
N ILE A 315 25.44 59.86 -0.10
CA ILE A 315 26.56 60.61 0.49
C ILE A 315 27.20 61.56 -0.54
N LEU A 316 27.37 61.13 -1.80
CA LEU A 316 27.84 62.02 -2.87
C LEU A 316 26.84 63.15 -3.16
N GLY A 317 25.54 62.87 -3.18
CA GLY A 317 24.49 63.87 -3.36
C GLY A 317 24.46 64.91 -2.22
N LEU A 318 24.57 64.45 -0.96
CA LEU A 318 24.64 65.33 0.21
C LEU A 318 25.94 66.16 0.22
N GLY A 319 27.08 65.57 -0.15
CA GLY A 319 28.36 66.28 -0.26
C GLY A 319 28.34 67.39 -1.31
N VAL A 320 27.79 67.10 -2.50
CA VAL A 320 27.64 68.10 -3.57
C VAL A 320 26.63 69.19 -3.18
N GLY A 321 25.53 68.82 -2.50
CA GLY A 321 24.54 69.78 -1.99
C GLY A 321 25.11 70.75 -0.96
N ILE A 322 25.91 70.26 -0.01
CA ILE A 322 26.59 71.10 0.98
C ILE A 322 27.62 72.02 0.32
N LEU A 323 28.40 71.50 -0.65
CA LEU A 323 29.37 72.31 -1.39
C LEU A 323 28.68 73.43 -2.19
N TYR A 324 27.55 73.12 -2.84
CA TYR A 324 26.75 74.11 -3.57
C TYR A 324 26.17 75.16 -2.62
N TYR A 325 25.69 74.77 -1.44
CA TYR A 325 25.18 75.70 -0.42
C TYR A 325 26.28 76.64 0.11
N VAL A 326 27.49 76.14 0.39
CA VAL A 326 28.60 76.99 0.84
C VAL A 326 29.03 77.97 -0.25
N ILE A 327 29.04 77.55 -1.52
CA ILE A 327 29.36 78.43 -2.65
C ILE A 327 28.27 79.49 -2.87
N SER A 328 26.98 79.12 -2.73
CA SER A 328 25.87 80.06 -2.89
C SER A 328 25.83 81.09 -1.75
N VAL A 329 26.08 80.68 -0.50
CA VAL A 329 26.19 81.60 0.65
C VAL A 329 27.39 82.54 0.51
N LYS A 330 28.53 82.07 -0.02
CA LYS A 330 29.67 82.96 -0.33
C LYS A 330 29.41 83.90 -1.51
N ARG A 331 28.56 83.53 -2.48
CA ARG A 331 28.18 84.38 -3.62
C ARG A 331 27.06 85.38 -3.31
N HIS A 332 26.28 85.17 -2.24
CA HIS A 332 25.22 86.09 -1.81
C HIS A 332 25.61 87.03 -0.66
N ASN A 333 26.90 87.10 -0.31
CA ASN A 333 27.41 88.15 0.59
C ASN A 333 28.43 89.06 -0.12
N PRO A 334 28.00 89.94 -1.05
CA PRO A 334 28.85 91.02 -1.54
C PRO A 334 29.01 92.08 -0.44
N ARG A 335 30.23 92.16 0.09
CA ARG A 335 30.89 93.32 0.70
C ARG A 335 30.01 94.43 1.30
N SER A 336 30.20 94.68 2.59
CA SER A 336 30.33 96.05 3.10
C SER A 336 31.71 96.24 3.73
N ARG A 337 32.70 96.56 2.88
CA ARG A 337 33.87 97.36 3.27
C ARG A 337 33.68 98.71 2.57
N ALA A 338 33.34 99.74 3.33
CA ALA A 338 33.46 101.13 2.90
C ALA A 338 33.56 102.03 4.15
N SER A 339 34.66 102.79 4.17
CA SER A 339 35.07 103.91 5.04
C SER A 339 35.29 103.65 6.53
#